data_AF-A0A653BVS1-F1
#
_entry.id   AF-A0A653BVS1-F1
#
_cell.length_a   1.000
_cell.length_b   1.000
_cell.length_c   1.000
_cell.angle_alpha   90.00
_cell.angle_beta   90.00
_cell.angle_gamma   90.00
#
_symmetry.space_group_name_H-M   'P 1'
#
loop_
_entity.id
_entity.type
_entity.pdbx_description
1 polymer ?
#
loop_
_entity_poly.entity_id
_entity_poly.type
_entity_poly.pdbx_seq_one_letter_code
_entity_poly.pdbx_strand_id
1 'polypeptide(L)'
;MDAFSLGSYLAIQPKHIILLGGTVFTVGLLKSALALLAVFCTPIVVRLCNEKNRQNVMAWCLLFSVFGNLLSSRTSSVLVYSVARLICVVSVPLQTVLKGIVAECFESIEESSKILRRLGHIGTVGFIIGRVVGGHLADYDRGTEYVYTSMAACNLISIGAIKQMLNLNQPVTKFNNSEPVWKILVYDRVGQDIISPLISIKELRAQGVTLFVQLHSDRDPIPEVPAVYFCAPTEENIGRISQDFQRGTYDIYHLNFISPISRQKLEDLASSAIAANCVANIHKVFDQYVNFITLEDDLFVLKHQNSDQISYYSILDGIKSRKLDTFFELEEKIMCKAQGLEKPLMEILSDPSAGAPEDKLRLFVIFYICSQQISDADLKRSFAKMASGGSSLNQYEGAGTKTVSMFSKLVSQGSNFVMEGVKNLVIKRHNLPVTKVVDNLMEFKNCPEMEEYHYLDPKQLKLTEIPRNRSPFQEAIVFVVGGGNYIEYQNLVDYAKIGMNLRGYKKFA
;
A
#
# COMPACT_ATOMS: atom_id res chain seq x y z
N MET A 1 -14.07 -17.76 3.37
CA MET A 1 -14.70 -19.08 3.61
C MET A 1 -15.60 -19.08 4.85
N ASP A 2 -15.19 -18.50 5.98
CA ASP A 2 -16.05 -18.36 7.17
C ASP A 2 -17.35 -17.56 6.94
N ALA A 3 -17.28 -16.46 6.17
CA ALA A 3 -18.48 -15.71 5.79
C ALA A 3 -19.49 -16.54 4.96
N PHE A 4 -19.00 -17.49 4.15
CA PHE A 4 -19.85 -18.44 3.41
C PHE A 4 -20.52 -19.44 4.35
N SER A 5 -19.76 -19.98 5.30
CA SER A 5 -20.30 -20.86 6.35
C SER A 5 -21.37 -20.15 7.19
N LEU A 6 -21.12 -18.89 7.60
CA LEU A 6 -22.09 -18.06 8.33
C LEU A 6 -23.33 -17.74 7.50
N GLY A 7 -23.17 -17.40 6.22
CA GLY A 7 -24.28 -17.15 5.30
C GLY A 7 -25.18 -18.38 5.13
N SER A 8 -24.57 -19.54 4.92
CA SER A 8 -25.28 -20.83 4.77
C SER A 8 -26.02 -21.21 6.06
N TYR A 9 -25.38 -21.01 7.21
CA TYR A 9 -25.97 -21.25 8.52
C TYR A 9 -27.23 -20.41 8.78
N LEU A 10 -27.16 -19.10 8.51
CA LEU A 10 -28.28 -18.20 8.77
C LEU A 10 -29.50 -18.49 7.88
N ALA A 11 -29.27 -19.02 6.67
CA ALA A 11 -30.34 -19.43 5.77
C ALA A 11 -31.11 -20.66 6.31
N ILE A 12 -30.41 -21.61 6.92
CA ILE A 12 -30.99 -22.92 7.25
C ILE A 12 -31.42 -23.09 8.71
N GLN A 13 -30.83 -22.34 9.64
CA GLN A 13 -31.05 -22.48 11.08
C GLN A 13 -32.54 -22.53 11.50
N PRO A 14 -33.43 -21.64 11.02
CA PRO A 14 -34.84 -21.68 11.41
C PRO A 14 -35.52 -23.00 10.99
N LYS A 15 -35.27 -23.44 9.76
CA LYS A 15 -35.84 -24.67 9.19
C LYS A 15 -35.39 -25.91 9.96
N HIS A 16 -34.11 -25.99 10.30
CA HIS A 16 -33.54 -27.13 11.02
C HIS A 16 -34.08 -27.25 12.46
N ILE A 17 -34.19 -26.14 13.19
CA ILE A 17 -34.73 -26.16 14.57
C ILE A 17 -36.20 -26.57 14.58
N ILE A 18 -36.99 -26.11 13.61
CA ILE A 18 -38.40 -26.50 13.47
C ILE A 18 -38.53 -28.00 13.13
N LEU A 19 -37.67 -28.52 12.24
CA LEU A 19 -37.62 -29.96 11.92
C LEU A 19 -37.23 -30.84 13.11
N LEU A 20 -36.47 -30.31 14.07
CA LEU A 20 -36.12 -30.99 15.31
C LEU A 20 -37.22 -30.89 16.40
N GLY A 21 -38.37 -30.30 16.08
CA GLY A 21 -39.50 -30.12 17.01
C GLY A 21 -39.45 -28.83 17.84
N GLY A 22 -38.57 -27.87 17.49
CA GLY A 22 -38.50 -26.57 18.14
C GLY A 22 -39.56 -25.57 17.65
N THR A 23 -39.91 -24.60 18.49
CA THR A 23 -40.83 -23.51 18.15
C THR A 23 -40.08 -22.30 17.58
N VAL A 24 -40.78 -21.38 16.90
CA VAL A 24 -40.19 -20.09 16.45
C VAL A 24 -39.58 -19.30 17.61
N PHE A 25 -40.14 -19.44 18.81
CA PHE A 25 -39.58 -18.88 20.04
C PHE A 25 -38.21 -19.50 20.38
N THR A 26 -38.07 -20.83 20.30
CA THR A 26 -36.76 -21.49 20.51
C THR A 26 -35.71 -21.06 19.49
N VAL A 27 -36.11 -20.78 18.24
CA VAL A 27 -35.20 -20.22 17.21
C VAL A 27 -34.69 -18.85 17.63
N GLY A 28 -35.59 -17.96 18.06
CA GLY A 28 -35.24 -16.61 18.52
C GLY A 28 -34.34 -16.63 19.76
N LEU A 29 -34.71 -17.43 20.77
CA LEU A 29 -33.96 -17.57 22.01
C LEU A 29 -32.54 -18.08 21.75
N LEU A 30 -32.39 -19.12 20.93
CA LEU A 30 -31.10 -19.73 20.62
C LEU A 30 -30.22 -18.82 19.77
N LYS A 31 -30.80 -18.05 18.83
CA LYS A 31 -30.06 -17.01 18.08
C LYS A 31 -29.50 -15.92 19.00
N SER A 32 -30.34 -15.37 19.89
CA SER A 32 -29.95 -14.30 20.80
C SER A 32 -28.91 -14.78 21.83
N ALA A 33 -29.09 -15.97 22.39
CA ALA A 33 -28.17 -16.54 23.37
C ALA A 33 -26.78 -16.81 22.76
N LEU A 34 -26.71 -17.38 21.55
CA LEU A 34 -25.44 -17.63 20.87
C LEU A 34 -24.74 -16.33 20.42
N ALA A 35 -25.51 -15.31 19.99
CA ALA A 35 -24.96 -14.01 19.66
C ALA A 35 -24.37 -13.31 20.89
N LEU A 36 -25.06 -13.37 22.03
CA LEU A 36 -24.55 -12.84 23.30
C LEU A 36 -23.27 -13.57 23.73
N LEU A 37 -23.25 -14.90 23.66
CA LEU A 37 -22.06 -15.69 24.00
C LEU A 37 -20.87 -15.35 23.09
N ALA A 38 -21.12 -15.10 21.80
CA ALA A 38 -20.08 -14.70 20.85
C ALA A 38 -19.44 -13.35 21.19
N VAL A 39 -20.22 -12.38 21.68
CA VAL A 39 -19.71 -11.07 22.13
C VAL A 39 -18.71 -11.24 23.27
N PHE A 40 -18.98 -12.13 24.24
CA PHE A 40 -18.06 -12.41 25.35
C PHE A 40 -16.89 -13.32 24.95
N CYS A 41 -17.10 -14.26 24.02
CA CYS A 41 -16.06 -15.18 23.56
C CYS A 41 -14.98 -14.45 22.73
N THR A 42 -15.37 -13.44 21.94
CA THR A 42 -14.47 -12.66 21.08
C THR A 42 -13.25 -12.08 21.81
N PRO A 43 -13.38 -11.29 22.90
CA PRO A 43 -12.22 -10.75 23.62
C PRO A 43 -11.36 -11.83 24.27
N ILE A 44 -11.94 -12.97 24.68
CA ILE A 44 -11.19 -14.09 25.28
C ILE A 44 -10.29 -14.75 24.23
N VAL A 45 -10.84 -15.03 23.03
CA VAL A 45 -10.07 -15.61 21.91
C VAL A 45 -8.98 -14.64 21.44
N VAL A 46 -9.29 -13.34 21.35
CA VAL A 46 -8.30 -12.31 20.99
C VAL A 46 -7.19 -12.18 22.05
N ARG A 47 -7.51 -12.33 23.34
CA ARG A 47 -6.49 -12.35 24.40
C ARG A 47 -5.60 -13.59 24.30
N LEU A 48 -6.17 -14.76 24.01
CA LEU A 48 -5.41 -15.99 23.74
C LEU A 48 -4.48 -15.84 22.53
N CYS A 49 -4.88 -15.06 21.52
CA CYS A 49 -4.04 -14.68 20.38
C CYS A 49 -2.84 -13.79 20.73
N ASN A 50 -2.85 -13.12 21.89
CA ASN A 50 -1.71 -12.32 22.34
C ASN A 50 -0.72 -13.15 23.19
N GLU A 51 -1.20 -14.20 23.86
CA GLU A 51 -0.36 -15.10 24.67
C GLU A 51 0.18 -16.30 23.88
N LYS A 52 -0.53 -16.73 22.83
CA LYS A 52 -0.14 -17.85 21.95
C LYS A 52 -0.08 -17.41 20.49
N ASN A 53 0.67 -18.14 19.66
CA ASN A 53 0.75 -17.87 18.23
C ASN A 53 -0.65 -17.80 17.57
N ARG A 54 -0.96 -16.66 16.95
CA ARG A 54 -2.27 -16.37 16.32
C ARG A 54 -2.69 -17.37 15.26
N GLN A 55 -1.74 -17.92 14.50
CA GLN A 55 -2.00 -18.93 13.47
C GLN A 55 -2.44 -20.26 14.10
N ASN A 56 -1.85 -20.63 15.23
CA ASN A 56 -2.26 -21.81 15.98
C ASN A 56 -3.66 -21.60 16.58
N VAL A 57 -3.93 -20.45 17.18
CA VAL A 57 -5.27 -20.11 17.71
C VAL A 57 -6.32 -20.14 16.60
N MET A 58 -6.01 -19.62 15.41
CA MET A 58 -6.87 -19.71 14.23
C MET A 58 -7.17 -21.16 13.81
N ALA A 59 -6.16 -22.03 13.84
CA ALA A 59 -6.34 -23.46 13.55
C ALA A 59 -7.22 -24.17 14.60
N TRP A 60 -7.07 -23.87 15.89
CA TRP A 60 -7.94 -24.39 16.96
C TRP A 60 -9.40 -23.94 16.75
N CYS A 61 -9.63 -22.66 16.48
CA CYS A 61 -10.97 -22.13 16.18
C CYS A 61 -11.63 -22.86 14.98
N LEU A 62 -10.87 -23.12 13.92
CA LEU A 62 -11.35 -23.86 12.75
C LEU A 62 -11.66 -25.33 13.08
N LEU A 63 -10.84 -26.00 13.89
CA LEU A 63 -11.10 -27.38 14.33
C LEU A 63 -12.38 -27.50 15.17
N PHE A 64 -12.60 -26.58 16.13
CA PHE A 64 -13.85 -26.53 16.89
C PHE A 64 -15.06 -26.27 15.98
N SER A 65 -14.90 -25.44 14.95
CA SER A 65 -15.95 -25.20 13.95
C SER A 65 -16.28 -26.44 13.13
N VAL A 66 -15.27 -27.21 12.70
CA VAL A 66 -15.47 -28.48 11.97
C VAL A 66 -16.22 -29.46 12.84
N PHE A 67 -15.77 -29.65 14.09
CA PHE A 67 -16.41 -30.57 15.04
C PHE A 67 -17.87 -30.19 15.33
N GLY A 68 -18.13 -28.92 15.63
CA GLY A 68 -19.49 -28.46 15.93
C GLY A 68 -20.44 -28.53 14.72
N ASN A 69 -19.96 -28.32 13.50
CA ASN A 69 -20.78 -28.47 12.28
C ASN A 69 -21.04 -29.94 11.94
N LEU A 70 -20.08 -30.84 12.14
CA LEU A 70 -20.30 -32.28 12.01
C LEU A 70 -21.31 -32.79 13.03
N LEU A 71 -21.21 -32.33 14.28
CA LEU A 71 -22.17 -32.69 15.32
C LEU A 71 -23.57 -32.17 14.97
N SER A 72 -23.67 -30.93 14.47
CA SER A 72 -24.94 -30.33 14.00
C SER A 72 -25.55 -31.03 12.79
N SER A 73 -24.76 -31.73 11.97
CA SER A 73 -25.26 -32.52 10.84
C SER A 73 -25.97 -33.79 11.31
N ARG A 74 -25.59 -34.33 12.46
CA ARG A 74 -26.06 -35.63 12.96
C ARG A 74 -27.05 -35.53 14.14
N THR A 75 -27.57 -34.35 14.42
CA THR A 75 -28.46 -34.14 15.57
C THR A 75 -29.90 -34.54 15.29
N SER A 76 -30.50 -35.25 16.24
CA SER A 76 -31.94 -35.62 16.25
C SER A 76 -32.73 -34.92 17.36
N SER A 77 -32.09 -34.02 18.13
CA SER A 77 -32.71 -33.28 19.24
C SER A 77 -32.20 -31.84 19.31
N VAL A 78 -33.09 -30.92 19.67
CA VAL A 78 -32.80 -29.48 19.86
C VAL A 78 -31.72 -29.26 20.93
N LEU A 79 -31.65 -30.09 21.97
CA LEU A 79 -30.64 -29.98 23.03
C LEU A 79 -29.24 -30.30 22.49
N VAL A 80 -29.10 -31.39 21.74
CA VAL A 80 -27.82 -31.79 21.14
C VAL A 80 -27.38 -30.74 20.11
N TYR A 81 -28.33 -30.19 19.35
CA TYR A 81 -28.07 -29.10 18.42
C TYR A 81 -27.58 -27.83 19.14
N SER A 82 -28.17 -27.50 20.28
CA SER A 82 -27.75 -26.35 21.10
C SER A 82 -26.31 -26.50 21.59
N VAL A 83 -25.94 -27.69 22.09
CA VAL A 83 -24.57 -28.00 22.52
C VAL A 83 -23.59 -27.93 21.35
N ALA A 84 -23.94 -28.50 20.20
CA ALA A 84 -23.12 -28.43 18.99
C ALA A 84 -22.83 -26.98 18.56
N ARG A 85 -23.82 -26.09 18.73
CA ARG A 85 -23.68 -24.68 18.39
C ARG A 85 -22.85 -23.88 19.39
N LEU A 86 -22.90 -24.22 20.67
CA LEU A 86 -22.00 -23.63 21.67
C LEU A 86 -20.53 -23.87 21.31
N ILE A 87 -20.19 -25.06 20.82
CA ILE A 87 -18.83 -25.37 20.36
C ILE A 87 -18.45 -24.48 19.15
N CYS A 88 -19.37 -24.25 18.22
CA CYS A 88 -19.13 -23.37 17.08
C CYS A 88 -18.94 -21.88 17.47
N VAL A 89 -19.41 -21.43 18.64
CA VAL A 89 -19.26 -20.01 19.06
C VAL A 89 -17.79 -19.63 19.19
N VAL A 90 -16.93 -20.55 19.60
CA VAL A 90 -15.47 -20.35 19.70
C VAL A 90 -14.84 -20.00 18.34
N SER A 91 -15.51 -20.34 17.24
CA SER A 91 -15.05 -20.03 15.88
C SER A 91 -15.55 -18.69 15.32
N VAL A 92 -16.52 -18.03 15.96
CA VAL A 92 -17.07 -16.73 15.50
C VAL A 92 -16.02 -15.62 15.38
N PRO A 93 -14.99 -15.53 16.26
CA PRO A 93 -13.97 -14.48 16.18
C PRO A 93 -12.96 -14.65 15.01
N LEU A 94 -13.12 -15.64 14.13
CA LEU A 94 -12.13 -15.99 13.11
C LEU A 94 -11.79 -14.83 12.16
N GLN A 95 -12.77 -14.00 11.78
CA GLN A 95 -12.54 -12.79 10.99
C GLN A 95 -11.65 -11.79 11.75
N THR A 96 -11.87 -11.59 13.04
CA THR A 96 -11.08 -10.68 13.87
C THR A 96 -9.64 -11.19 14.02
N VAL A 97 -9.48 -12.50 14.24
CA VAL A 97 -8.15 -13.14 14.32
C VAL A 97 -7.42 -13.05 12.97
N LEU A 98 -8.11 -13.32 11.85
CA LEU A 98 -7.54 -13.20 10.50
C LEU A 98 -7.09 -11.77 10.18
N LYS A 99 -7.91 -10.77 10.52
CA LYS A 99 -7.53 -9.36 10.36
C LYS A 99 -6.31 -9.00 11.22
N GLY A 100 -6.23 -9.54 12.44
CA GLY A 100 -5.08 -9.40 13.31
C GLY A 100 -3.80 -10.04 12.74
N ILE A 101 -3.90 -11.21 12.11
CA ILE A 101 -2.77 -11.87 11.43
C ILE A 101 -2.32 -11.05 10.22
N VAL A 102 -3.25 -10.58 9.38
CA VAL A 102 -2.92 -9.72 8.23
C VAL A 102 -2.26 -8.41 8.68
N ALA A 103 -2.73 -7.81 9.78
CA ALA A 103 -2.10 -6.62 10.33
C ALA A 103 -0.66 -6.85 10.85
N GLU A 104 -0.31 -8.08 11.24
CA GLU A 104 1.04 -8.45 11.70
C GLU A 104 1.97 -8.90 10.58
N CYS A 105 1.42 -9.51 9.52
CA CYS A 105 2.22 -9.99 8.38
C CYS A 105 2.72 -8.84 7.48
N PHE A 106 2.04 -7.69 7.48
CA PHE A 106 2.36 -6.54 6.63
C PHE A 106 2.73 -5.33 7.48
N GLU A 107 3.91 -4.74 7.24
CA GLU A 107 4.31 -3.51 7.92
C GLU A 107 3.66 -2.25 7.38
N SER A 108 3.35 -2.26 6.08
CA SER A 108 2.64 -1.16 5.45
C SER A 108 1.15 -1.23 5.82
N ILE A 109 0.69 -0.22 6.55
CA ILE A 109 -0.73 -0.02 6.87
C ILE A 109 -1.55 0.05 5.57
N GLU A 110 -0.97 0.55 4.49
CA GLU A 110 -1.62 0.68 3.19
C GLU A 110 -1.82 -0.68 2.51
N GLU A 111 -0.80 -1.54 2.47
CA GLU A 111 -0.93 -2.89 1.95
C GLU A 111 -1.88 -3.75 2.80
N SER A 112 -1.73 -3.69 4.12
CA SER A 112 -2.64 -4.35 5.06
C SER A 112 -4.08 -3.89 4.83
N SER A 113 -4.33 -2.59 4.67
CA SER A 113 -5.65 -2.06 4.38
C SER A 113 -6.19 -2.51 3.02
N LYS A 114 -5.35 -2.61 1.98
CA LYS A 114 -5.71 -3.08 0.63
C LYS A 114 -6.12 -4.56 0.67
N ILE A 115 -5.39 -5.38 1.42
CA ILE A 115 -5.68 -6.81 1.62
C ILE A 115 -6.91 -6.99 2.51
N LEU A 116 -7.02 -6.24 3.61
CA LEU A 116 -8.19 -6.24 4.50
C LEU A 116 -9.47 -5.82 3.75
N ARG A 117 -9.37 -4.85 2.83
CA ARG A 117 -10.47 -4.44 1.96
C ARG A 117 -10.86 -5.54 0.96
N ARG A 118 -9.89 -6.18 0.32
CA ARG A 118 -10.14 -7.35 -0.56
C ARG A 118 -10.77 -8.51 0.21
N LEU A 119 -10.26 -8.82 1.41
CA LEU A 119 -10.83 -9.82 2.31
C LEU A 119 -12.25 -9.46 2.74
N GLY A 120 -12.54 -8.18 3.00
CA GLY A 120 -13.89 -7.69 3.26
C GLY A 120 -14.84 -7.95 2.10
N HIS A 121 -14.44 -7.61 0.86
CA HIS A 121 -15.25 -7.86 -0.34
C HIS A 121 -15.47 -9.37 -0.58
N ILE A 122 -14.42 -10.17 -0.46
CA ILE A 122 -14.50 -11.64 -0.57
C ILE A 122 -15.40 -12.22 0.53
N GLY A 123 -15.35 -11.65 1.74
CA GLY A 123 -16.25 -11.99 2.84
C GLY A 123 -17.71 -11.74 2.49
N THR A 124 -18.05 -10.55 1.98
CA THR A 124 -19.42 -10.20 1.57
C THR A 124 -19.93 -11.10 0.44
N VAL A 125 -19.11 -11.33 -0.59
CA VAL A 125 -19.46 -12.25 -1.69
C VAL A 125 -19.68 -13.67 -1.17
N GLY A 126 -18.78 -14.16 -0.31
CA GLY A 126 -18.93 -15.46 0.35
C GLY A 126 -20.22 -15.58 1.15
N PHE A 127 -20.61 -14.54 1.89
CA PHE A 127 -21.84 -14.51 2.67
C PHE A 127 -23.10 -14.60 1.81
N ILE A 128 -23.15 -13.86 0.70
CA ILE A 128 -24.27 -13.89 -0.26
C ILE A 128 -24.38 -15.28 -0.90
N ILE A 129 -23.26 -15.79 -1.43
CA ILE A 129 -23.22 -17.12 -2.06
C ILE A 129 -23.61 -18.19 -1.04
N GLY A 130 -23.14 -18.08 0.20
CA GLY A 130 -23.49 -19.00 1.28
C GLY A 130 -24.99 -19.02 1.56
N ARG A 131 -25.66 -17.86 1.60
CA ARG A 131 -27.13 -17.82 1.77
C ARG A 131 -27.87 -18.47 0.61
N VAL A 132 -27.44 -18.20 -0.62
CA VAL A 132 -28.08 -18.76 -1.82
C VAL A 132 -27.90 -20.28 -1.87
N VAL A 133 -26.67 -20.75 -1.72
CA VAL A 133 -26.34 -22.19 -1.76
C VAL A 133 -26.95 -22.92 -0.57
N GLY A 134 -26.80 -22.37 0.65
CA GLY A 134 -27.36 -22.97 1.86
C GLY A 134 -28.89 -23.00 1.86
N GLY A 135 -29.55 -21.98 1.30
CA GLY A 135 -30.99 -21.96 1.12
C GLY A 135 -31.45 -22.99 0.09
N HIS A 136 -30.81 -23.05 -1.08
CA HIS A 136 -31.18 -23.99 -2.14
C HIS A 136 -30.95 -25.46 -1.74
N LEU A 137 -29.81 -25.74 -1.08
CA LEU A 137 -29.52 -27.09 -0.58
C LEU A 137 -30.45 -27.49 0.58
N ALA A 138 -31.02 -26.53 1.32
CA ALA A 138 -31.97 -26.83 2.40
C ALA A 138 -33.28 -27.45 1.91
N ASP A 139 -33.63 -27.28 0.63
CA ASP A 139 -34.90 -27.71 0.05
C ASP A 139 -34.89 -29.15 -0.46
N TYR A 140 -33.71 -29.79 -0.51
CA TYR A 140 -33.57 -31.20 -0.86
C TYR A 140 -33.79 -32.12 0.35
N ASP A 141 -34.13 -33.39 0.10
CA ASP A 141 -34.18 -34.43 1.13
C ASP A 141 -32.81 -34.61 1.80
N ARG A 142 -32.78 -34.57 3.13
CA ARG A 142 -31.54 -34.47 3.95
C ARG A 142 -30.68 -33.23 3.69
N GLY A 143 -31.26 -32.19 3.09
CA GLY A 143 -30.60 -30.92 2.73
C GLY A 143 -29.89 -30.23 3.90
N THR A 144 -30.43 -30.32 5.10
CA THR A 144 -29.81 -29.80 6.33
C THR A 144 -28.49 -30.50 6.67
N GLU A 145 -28.39 -31.80 6.44
CA GLU A 145 -27.17 -32.57 6.67
C GLU A 145 -26.10 -32.22 5.62
N TYR A 146 -26.51 -32.06 4.36
CA TYR A 146 -25.62 -31.67 3.25
C TYR A 146 -25.03 -30.26 3.45
N VAL A 147 -25.81 -29.31 3.94
CA VAL A 147 -25.32 -27.96 4.22
C VAL A 147 -24.28 -27.97 5.34
N TYR A 148 -24.53 -28.67 6.45
CA TYR A 148 -23.56 -28.73 7.55
C TYR A 148 -22.29 -29.53 7.23
N THR A 149 -22.40 -30.59 6.42
CA THR A 149 -21.23 -31.31 5.90
C THR A 149 -20.43 -30.48 4.90
N SER A 150 -21.09 -29.69 4.02
CA SER A 150 -20.40 -28.74 3.14
C SER A 150 -19.66 -27.64 3.92
N MET A 151 -20.26 -27.14 5.01
CA MET A 151 -19.63 -26.15 5.89
C MET A 151 -18.39 -26.73 6.59
N ALA A 152 -18.47 -27.97 7.07
CA ALA A 152 -17.34 -28.67 7.67
C ALA A 152 -16.22 -28.93 6.64
N ALA A 153 -16.57 -29.32 5.41
CA ALA A 153 -15.61 -29.51 4.32
C ALA A 153 -14.91 -28.21 3.93
N CYS A 154 -15.65 -27.09 3.81
CA CYS A 154 -15.06 -25.77 3.54
C CYS A 154 -14.08 -25.33 4.63
N ASN A 155 -14.39 -25.61 5.91
CA ASN A 155 -13.50 -25.30 7.02
C ASN A 155 -12.26 -26.21 7.06
N LEU A 156 -12.37 -27.48 6.63
CA LEU A 156 -11.22 -28.39 6.46
C LEU A 156 -10.30 -27.95 5.32
N ILE A 157 -10.86 -27.56 4.17
CA ILE A 157 -10.12 -27.00 3.03
C ILE A 157 -9.39 -25.71 3.48
N SER A 158 -10.04 -24.89 4.31
CA SER A 158 -9.42 -23.69 4.89
C SER A 158 -8.22 -24.02 5.78
N ILE A 159 -8.29 -25.07 6.61
CA ILE A 159 -7.14 -25.54 7.42
C ILE A 159 -5.99 -26.00 6.51
N GLY A 160 -6.30 -26.71 5.42
CA GLY A 160 -5.31 -27.15 4.42
C GLY A 160 -4.63 -25.96 3.71
N ALA A 161 -5.41 -24.97 3.28
CA ALA A 161 -4.90 -23.74 2.68
C ALA A 161 -4.07 -22.89 3.65
N ILE A 162 -4.45 -22.83 4.94
CA ILE A 162 -3.66 -22.15 5.98
C ILE A 162 -2.33 -22.88 6.21
N LYS A 163 -2.31 -24.22 6.27
CA LYS A 163 -1.06 -25.00 6.35
C LYS A 163 -0.17 -24.85 5.11
N GLN A 164 -0.75 -24.67 3.93
CA GLN A 164 -0.03 -24.42 2.68
C GLN A 164 0.50 -22.97 2.59
N MET A 165 -0.26 -21.99 3.09
CA MET A 165 0.17 -20.61 3.27
C MET A 165 1.31 -20.51 4.31
N LEU A 166 1.25 -21.31 5.38
CA LEU A 166 2.31 -21.45 6.37
C LEU A 166 3.61 -22.04 5.78
N ASN A 167 3.53 -22.68 4.62
CA ASN A 167 4.68 -23.18 3.85
C ASN A 167 5.01 -22.29 2.64
N LEU A 168 4.68 -20.99 2.72
CA LEU A 168 5.01 -19.96 1.73
C LEU A 168 4.60 -20.30 0.28
N ASN A 169 3.51 -21.08 0.10
CA ASN A 169 3.02 -21.52 -1.20
C ASN A 169 4.05 -22.29 -2.06
N GLN A 170 5.12 -22.82 -1.49
CA GLN A 170 5.85 -23.88 -2.18
C GLN A 170 5.01 -25.16 -2.15
N PRO A 171 4.99 -25.96 -3.25
CA PRO A 171 4.46 -27.32 -3.15
C PRO A 171 5.19 -28.00 -1.99
N VAL A 172 4.47 -28.74 -1.14
CA VAL A 172 5.07 -29.49 -0.03
C VAL A 172 5.88 -30.64 -0.63
N THR A 173 7.04 -30.33 -1.20
CA THR A 173 8.14 -31.24 -1.36
C THR A 173 8.74 -31.40 0.02
N LYS A 174 8.53 -32.59 0.57
CA LYS A 174 9.11 -33.13 1.79
C LYS A 174 10.47 -32.49 2.09
N PHE A 175 10.61 -31.93 3.30
CA PHE A 175 11.87 -31.59 3.95
C PHE A 175 12.87 -30.81 3.09
N ASN A 176 12.89 -29.49 3.26
CA ASN A 176 14.15 -28.82 3.60
C ASN A 176 13.84 -27.59 4.46
N ASN A 177 14.10 -27.76 5.76
CA ASN A 177 14.46 -26.66 6.67
C ASN A 177 15.80 -26.08 6.20
N SER A 178 15.85 -25.41 5.05
CA SER A 178 16.98 -24.52 4.80
C SER A 178 16.58 -23.16 5.31
N GLU A 179 17.17 -22.76 6.45
CA GLU A 179 17.26 -21.35 6.83
C GLU A 179 17.60 -20.51 5.60
N PRO A 180 17.07 -19.27 5.48
CA PRO A 180 17.46 -18.39 4.40
C PRO A 180 18.99 -18.27 4.41
N VAL A 181 19.63 -18.71 3.32
CA VAL A 181 21.07 -18.58 3.18
C VAL A 181 21.38 -17.09 3.17
N TRP A 182 22.05 -16.65 4.22
CA TRP A 182 22.48 -15.27 4.40
C TRP A 182 23.37 -14.87 3.23
N LYS A 183 23.07 -13.72 2.61
CA LYS A 183 23.80 -13.24 1.44
C LYS A 183 24.03 -11.73 1.51
N ILE A 184 25.06 -11.29 0.80
CA ILE A 184 25.43 -9.88 0.69
C ILE A 184 24.92 -9.36 -0.65
N LEU A 185 24.30 -8.19 -0.66
CA LEU A 185 23.92 -7.50 -1.89
C LEU A 185 24.96 -6.41 -2.20
N VAL A 186 25.62 -6.52 -3.34
CA VAL A 186 26.54 -5.50 -3.85
C VAL A 186 25.87 -4.80 -5.01
N TYR A 187 25.70 -3.49 -4.95
CA TYR A 187 25.15 -2.71 -6.07
C TYR A 187 26.00 -1.48 -6.38
N ASP A 188 25.90 -0.97 -7.59
CA ASP A 188 26.46 0.34 -7.94
C ASP A 188 25.41 1.45 -7.72
N ARG A 189 25.75 2.70 -8.07
CA ARG A 189 24.81 3.83 -7.96
C ARG A 189 23.54 3.61 -8.79
N VAL A 190 23.66 3.01 -9.97
CA VAL A 190 22.53 2.75 -10.87
C VAL A 190 21.62 1.67 -10.30
N GLY A 191 22.19 0.58 -9.80
CA GLY A 191 21.45 -0.51 -9.16
C GLY A 191 20.74 -0.04 -7.88
N GLN A 192 21.36 0.85 -7.11
CA GLN A 192 20.73 1.48 -5.95
C GLN A 192 19.49 2.29 -6.36
N ASP A 193 19.58 3.12 -7.40
CA ASP A 193 18.45 3.93 -7.89
C ASP A 193 17.25 3.06 -8.34
N ILE A 194 17.51 1.84 -8.83
CA ILE A 194 16.48 0.91 -9.28
C ILE A 194 15.86 0.16 -8.08
N ILE A 195 16.68 -0.32 -7.14
CA ILE A 195 16.20 -1.14 -6.02
C ILE A 195 15.50 -0.29 -4.94
N SER A 196 16.03 0.89 -4.60
CA SER A 196 15.53 1.69 -3.47
C SER A 196 14.04 2.06 -3.52
N PRO A 197 13.44 2.38 -4.69
CA PRO A 197 12.00 2.63 -4.78
C PRO A 197 11.15 1.35 -4.73
N LEU A 198 11.73 0.21 -5.11
CA LEU A 198 11.00 -1.04 -5.32
C LEU A 198 10.95 -1.93 -4.07
N ILE A 199 12.01 -1.93 -3.27
CA ILE A 199 12.18 -2.86 -2.16
C ILE A 199 12.72 -2.11 -0.95
N SER A 200 11.99 -2.21 0.16
CA SER A 200 12.42 -1.66 1.44
C SER A 200 13.58 -2.44 2.07
N ILE A 201 14.33 -1.79 2.97
CA ILE A 201 15.42 -2.42 3.73
C ILE A 201 14.92 -3.63 4.52
N LYS A 202 13.68 -3.60 5.03
CA LYS A 202 13.13 -4.76 5.73
C LYS A 202 12.91 -5.94 4.78
N GLU A 203 12.36 -5.69 3.60
CA GLU A 203 12.11 -6.75 2.63
C GLU A 203 13.42 -7.39 2.15
N LEU A 204 14.47 -6.59 1.93
CA LEU A 204 15.81 -7.13 1.65
C LEU A 204 16.27 -8.09 2.76
N ARG A 205 16.12 -7.71 4.03
CA ARG A 205 16.47 -8.56 5.18
C ARG A 205 15.62 -9.82 5.26
N ALA A 206 14.32 -9.72 4.98
CA ALA A 206 13.40 -10.86 4.95
C ALA A 206 13.76 -11.86 3.83
N GLN A 207 14.39 -11.40 2.76
CA GLN A 207 14.91 -12.23 1.65
C GLN A 207 16.31 -12.80 1.92
N GLY A 208 16.83 -12.68 3.15
CA GLY A 208 18.14 -13.19 3.55
C GLY A 208 19.31 -12.28 3.21
N VAL A 209 19.08 -11.04 2.75
CA VAL A 209 20.16 -10.07 2.55
C VAL A 209 20.56 -9.48 3.90
N THR A 210 21.71 -9.89 4.43
CA THR A 210 22.21 -9.43 5.73
C THR A 210 22.85 -8.06 5.65
N LEU A 211 23.54 -7.80 4.55
CA LEU A 211 24.30 -6.59 4.31
C LEU A 211 24.15 -6.18 2.84
N PHE A 212 23.97 -4.89 2.60
CA PHE A 212 24.01 -4.31 1.27
C PHE A 212 25.05 -3.19 1.23
N VAL A 213 25.89 -3.18 0.19
CA VAL A 213 27.05 -2.29 0.08
C VAL A 213 27.22 -1.76 -1.34
N GLN A 214 27.84 -0.59 -1.44
CA GLN A 214 28.23 0.01 -2.72
C GLN A 214 29.43 -0.72 -3.31
N LEU A 215 29.43 -0.97 -4.62
CA LEU A 215 30.52 -1.68 -5.30
C LEU A 215 31.87 -0.96 -5.16
N HIS A 216 31.88 0.37 -5.22
CA HIS A 216 33.09 1.18 -5.15
C HIS A 216 33.50 1.57 -3.72
N SER A 217 32.76 1.13 -2.69
CA SER A 217 33.21 1.38 -1.31
C SER A 217 34.34 0.43 -0.93
N ASP A 218 35.15 0.84 0.04
CA ASP A 218 36.08 -0.05 0.72
C ASP A 218 35.28 -1.09 1.50
N ARG A 219 35.58 -2.36 1.26
CA ARG A 219 34.84 -3.53 1.75
C ARG A 219 35.83 -4.54 2.27
N ASP A 220 35.59 -5.03 3.48
CA ASP A 220 36.36 -6.11 4.08
C ASP A 220 35.93 -7.46 3.48
N PRO A 221 36.87 -8.41 3.28
CA PRO A 221 36.57 -9.73 2.75
C PRO A 221 35.76 -10.56 3.77
N ILE A 222 34.69 -11.18 3.28
CA ILE A 222 33.78 -12.06 4.02
C ILE A 222 33.67 -13.39 3.25
N PRO A 223 34.72 -14.25 3.30
CA PRO A 223 34.89 -15.39 2.41
C PRO A 223 33.93 -16.57 2.67
N GLU A 224 33.07 -16.51 3.69
CA GLU A 224 32.11 -17.58 4.02
C GLU A 224 30.67 -17.27 3.57
N VAL A 225 30.44 -16.09 2.96
CA VAL A 225 29.08 -15.61 2.65
C VAL A 225 28.91 -15.42 1.15
N PRO A 226 27.80 -15.91 0.55
CA PRO A 226 27.48 -15.67 -0.85
C PRO A 226 27.14 -14.19 -1.11
N ALA A 227 27.58 -13.67 -2.25
CA ALA A 227 27.30 -12.31 -2.68
C ALA A 227 26.51 -12.27 -3.99
N VAL A 228 25.50 -11.41 -4.02
CA VAL A 228 24.69 -11.06 -5.20
C VAL A 228 25.11 -9.68 -5.67
N TYR A 229 25.69 -9.60 -6.86
CA TYR A 229 26.05 -8.35 -7.52
C TYR A 229 24.88 -7.90 -8.40
N PHE A 230 24.49 -6.65 -8.27
CA PHE A 230 23.48 -5.98 -9.08
C PHE A 230 24.00 -4.62 -9.56
N CYS A 231 24.63 -4.60 -10.73
CA CYS A 231 25.37 -3.43 -11.21
C CYS A 231 25.30 -3.28 -12.73
N ALA A 232 25.64 -2.10 -13.24
CA ALA A 232 25.78 -1.88 -14.68
C ALA A 232 27.06 -2.56 -15.23
N PRO A 233 27.07 -3.02 -16.49
CA PRO A 233 28.26 -3.61 -17.12
C PRO A 233 29.25 -2.53 -17.60
N THR A 234 29.73 -1.65 -16.71
CA THR A 234 30.77 -0.65 -17.00
C THR A 234 32.17 -1.25 -16.83
N GLU A 235 33.18 -0.67 -17.50
CA GLU A 235 34.57 -1.14 -17.36
C GLU A 235 35.08 -0.97 -15.93
N GLU A 236 34.70 0.13 -15.28
CA GLU A 236 35.03 0.38 -13.87
C GLU A 236 34.44 -0.68 -12.94
N ASN A 237 33.15 -1.03 -13.12
CA ASN A 237 32.48 -2.05 -12.32
C ASN A 237 33.13 -3.43 -12.52
N ILE A 238 33.42 -3.80 -13.77
CA ILE A 238 34.06 -5.08 -14.09
C ILE A 238 35.46 -5.13 -13.47
N GLY A 239 36.24 -4.06 -13.60
CA GLY A 239 37.56 -3.97 -12.95
C GLY A 239 37.47 -4.14 -11.44
N ARG A 240 36.47 -3.55 -10.79
CA ARG A 240 36.27 -3.71 -9.33
C ARG A 240 35.84 -5.13 -8.94
N ILE A 241 35.00 -5.78 -9.73
CA ILE A 241 34.60 -7.18 -9.53
C ILE A 241 35.81 -8.11 -9.72
N SER A 242 36.64 -7.87 -10.73
CA SER A 242 37.89 -8.63 -10.95
C SER A 242 38.85 -8.50 -9.77
N GLN A 243 38.92 -7.34 -9.13
CA GLN A 243 39.69 -7.18 -7.89
C GLN A 243 39.09 -7.96 -6.71
N ASP A 244 37.75 -8.03 -6.62
CA ASP A 244 37.08 -8.82 -5.59
C ASP A 244 37.32 -10.34 -5.77
N PHE A 245 37.52 -10.80 -7.01
CA PHE A 245 37.94 -12.18 -7.30
C PHE A 245 39.35 -12.45 -6.81
N GLN A 246 40.30 -11.57 -7.11
CA GLN A 246 41.69 -11.71 -6.68
C GLN A 246 41.85 -11.70 -5.16
N ARG A 247 41.01 -10.92 -4.47
CA ARG A 247 41.01 -10.83 -3.01
C ARG A 247 40.25 -11.95 -2.31
N GLY A 248 39.47 -12.75 -3.05
CA GLY A 248 38.60 -13.77 -2.46
C GLY A 248 37.57 -13.17 -1.50
N THR A 249 36.98 -12.03 -1.87
CA THR A 249 36.11 -11.25 -0.97
C THR A 249 34.88 -12.04 -0.49
N TYR A 250 34.35 -12.97 -1.29
CA TYR A 250 33.13 -13.72 -0.98
C TYR A 250 33.26 -15.20 -1.37
N ASP A 251 32.43 -16.05 -0.77
CA ASP A 251 32.43 -17.49 -1.06
C ASP A 251 31.87 -17.78 -2.47
N ILE A 252 30.72 -17.17 -2.79
CA ILE A 252 29.99 -17.40 -4.03
C ILE A 252 29.66 -16.06 -4.67
N TYR A 253 29.83 -15.97 -5.99
CA TYR A 253 29.52 -14.78 -6.78
C TYR A 253 28.33 -15.05 -7.70
N HIS A 254 27.24 -14.31 -7.47
CA HIS A 254 26.07 -14.25 -8.35
C HIS A 254 26.03 -12.89 -9.05
N LEU A 255 26.37 -12.85 -10.33
CA LEU A 255 26.48 -11.61 -11.10
C LEU A 255 25.18 -11.33 -11.85
N ASN A 256 24.57 -10.18 -11.59
CA ASN A 256 23.37 -9.71 -12.27
C ASN A 256 23.64 -8.33 -12.86
N PHE A 257 23.71 -8.26 -14.18
CA PHE A 257 23.94 -7.01 -14.89
C PHE A 257 22.61 -6.34 -15.24
N ILE A 258 22.51 -5.04 -14.97
CA ILE A 258 21.29 -4.24 -15.19
C ILE A 258 20.94 -4.16 -16.69
N SER A 259 21.96 -4.08 -17.54
CA SER A 259 21.87 -4.10 -18.99
C SER A 259 22.75 -5.21 -19.58
N PRO A 260 22.56 -5.59 -20.85
CA PRO A 260 23.32 -6.67 -21.48
C PRO A 260 24.83 -6.40 -21.44
N ILE A 261 25.60 -7.37 -20.94
CA ILE A 261 27.06 -7.31 -20.97
C ILE A 261 27.59 -7.60 -22.39
N SER A 262 28.58 -6.82 -22.85
CA SER A 262 29.21 -7.08 -24.14
C SER A 262 30.10 -8.33 -24.08
N ARG A 263 30.30 -9.00 -25.22
CA ARG A 263 31.15 -10.20 -25.29
C ARG A 263 32.57 -9.94 -24.79
N GLN A 264 33.18 -8.84 -25.22
CA GLN A 264 34.53 -8.45 -24.78
C GLN A 264 34.62 -8.35 -23.26
N LYS A 265 33.67 -7.65 -22.63
CA LYS A 265 33.59 -7.48 -21.17
C LYS A 265 33.39 -8.79 -20.42
N LEU A 266 32.62 -9.72 -21.00
CA LEU A 266 32.44 -11.05 -20.45
C LEU A 266 33.72 -11.89 -20.54
N GLU A 267 34.46 -11.78 -21.65
CA GLU A 267 35.77 -12.42 -21.84
C GLU A 267 36.82 -11.87 -20.87
N ASP A 268 36.82 -10.55 -20.62
CA ASP A 268 37.68 -9.90 -19.64
C ASP A 268 37.41 -10.41 -18.21
N LEU A 269 36.12 -10.52 -17.86
CA LEU A 269 35.68 -11.06 -16.57
C LEU A 269 36.06 -12.55 -16.41
N ALA A 270 35.88 -13.35 -17.47
CA ALA A 270 36.25 -14.76 -17.47
C ALA A 270 37.77 -14.95 -17.33
N SER A 271 38.56 -14.15 -18.05
CA SER A 271 40.02 -14.16 -17.95
C SER A 271 40.49 -13.78 -16.54
N SER A 272 39.85 -12.78 -15.93
CA SER A 272 40.12 -12.38 -14.55
C SER A 272 39.78 -13.48 -13.53
N ALA A 273 38.66 -14.17 -13.72
CA ALA A 273 38.24 -15.27 -12.84
C ALA A 273 39.18 -16.48 -12.92
N ILE A 274 39.69 -16.79 -14.11
CA ILE A 274 40.68 -17.86 -14.32
C ILE A 274 42.00 -17.47 -13.62
N ALA A 275 42.47 -16.24 -13.82
CA ALA A 275 43.70 -15.74 -13.19
C ALA A 275 43.62 -15.73 -11.65
N ALA A 276 42.44 -15.44 -11.10
CA ALA A 276 42.18 -15.49 -9.66
C ALA A 276 41.84 -16.88 -9.12
N ASN A 277 41.74 -17.91 -9.99
CA ASN A 277 41.34 -19.27 -9.64
C ASN A 277 39.98 -19.35 -8.90
N CYS A 278 39.04 -18.47 -9.21
CA CYS A 278 37.71 -18.39 -8.55
C CYS A 278 36.55 -18.86 -9.45
N VAL A 279 36.84 -19.51 -10.58
CA VAL A 279 35.83 -19.94 -11.57
C VAL A 279 34.75 -20.82 -10.94
N ALA A 280 35.12 -21.69 -9.99
CA ALA A 280 34.18 -22.55 -9.26
C ALA A 280 33.21 -21.77 -8.36
N ASN A 281 33.60 -20.57 -7.91
CA ASN A 281 32.84 -19.72 -7.00
C ASN A 281 31.81 -18.86 -7.76
N ILE A 282 31.96 -18.70 -9.08
CA ILE A 282 31.02 -17.95 -9.92
C ILE A 282 29.88 -18.88 -10.34
N HIS A 283 28.77 -18.86 -9.61
CA HIS A 283 27.66 -19.77 -9.88
C HIS A 283 26.74 -19.32 -11.01
N LYS A 284 26.48 -18.02 -11.13
CA LYS A 284 25.52 -17.49 -12.12
C LYS A 284 25.91 -16.12 -12.63
N VAL A 285 25.71 -15.90 -13.93
CA VAL A 285 25.84 -14.61 -14.61
C VAL A 285 24.56 -14.38 -15.42
N PHE A 286 23.86 -13.28 -15.16
CA PHE A 286 22.60 -12.94 -15.84
C PHE A 286 22.57 -11.50 -16.32
N ASP A 287 21.90 -11.30 -17.45
CA ASP A 287 21.42 -10.00 -17.91
C ASP A 287 19.97 -9.82 -17.46
N GLN A 288 19.68 -8.78 -16.67
CA GLN A 288 18.36 -8.58 -16.07
C GLN A 288 17.44 -7.66 -16.88
N TYR A 289 17.97 -6.88 -17.83
CA TYR A 289 17.18 -5.96 -18.69
C TYR A 289 16.31 -4.94 -17.91
N VAL A 290 16.78 -4.48 -16.75
CA VAL A 290 16.04 -3.60 -15.81
C VAL A 290 16.58 -2.18 -15.78
N ASN A 291 17.05 -1.65 -16.92
CA ASN A 291 17.60 -0.29 -16.99
C ASN A 291 16.52 0.82 -17.02
N PHE A 292 15.63 0.81 -16.03
CA PHE A 292 14.57 1.79 -15.83
C PHE A 292 14.22 1.91 -14.35
N ILE A 293 13.76 3.09 -13.93
CA ILE A 293 13.35 3.35 -12.54
C ILE A 293 11.81 3.36 -12.51
N THR A 294 11.23 2.63 -11.58
CA THR A 294 9.78 2.58 -11.39
C THR A 294 9.44 3.32 -10.10
N LEU A 295 8.58 4.34 -10.19
CA LEU A 295 8.19 5.17 -9.04
C LEU A 295 6.80 4.80 -8.51
N GLU A 296 5.91 4.30 -9.37
CA GLU A 296 4.58 3.77 -9.04
C GLU A 296 4.28 2.52 -9.90
N ASP A 297 3.25 1.74 -9.55
CA ASP A 297 2.87 0.48 -10.22
C ASP A 297 2.78 0.60 -11.76
N ASP A 298 2.34 1.76 -12.28
CA ASP A 298 2.15 2.02 -13.71
C ASP A 298 3.05 3.17 -14.25
N LEU A 299 4.05 3.62 -13.49
CA LEU A 299 4.93 4.73 -13.87
C LEU A 299 6.41 4.31 -13.84
N PHE A 300 7.03 4.30 -15.01
CA PHE A 300 8.48 4.07 -15.15
C PHE A 300 9.17 5.19 -15.93
N VAL A 301 10.43 5.42 -15.59
CA VAL A 301 11.30 6.39 -16.23
C VAL A 301 12.50 5.66 -16.82
N LEU A 302 12.68 5.78 -18.13
CA LEU A 302 13.86 5.29 -18.82
C LEU A 302 15.03 6.22 -18.52
N LYS A 303 16.15 5.68 -18.02
CA LYS A 303 17.40 6.44 -17.87
C LYS A 303 18.00 6.67 -19.27
N HIS A 304 17.53 7.68 -20.00
CA HIS A 304 18.13 8.03 -21.29
C HIS A 304 19.45 8.81 -21.07
N GLN A 305 20.46 8.39 -21.83
CA GLN A 305 21.93 8.60 -21.74
C GLN A 305 22.53 10.02 -21.56
N ASN A 306 21.82 11.06 -21.09
CA ASN A 306 22.46 12.38 -20.86
C ASN A 306 21.98 13.12 -19.61
N SER A 307 21.21 12.47 -18.73
CA SER A 307 20.71 13.09 -17.51
C SER A 307 21.28 12.41 -16.28
N ASP A 308 22.55 12.67 -15.99
CA ASP A 308 23.21 12.31 -14.72
C ASP A 308 22.50 12.93 -13.49
N GLN A 309 21.54 13.82 -13.71
CA GLN A 309 20.81 14.56 -12.68
C GLN A 309 19.51 13.90 -12.20
N ILE A 310 19.03 12.83 -12.85
CA ILE A 310 17.77 12.15 -12.44
C ILE A 310 18.14 10.83 -11.73
N SER A 311 18.70 10.95 -10.52
CA SER A 311 18.73 9.87 -9.53
C SER A 311 17.54 10.02 -8.58
N TYR A 312 16.98 8.91 -8.12
CA TYR A 312 15.91 8.90 -7.12
C TYR A 312 16.31 9.71 -5.88
N TYR A 313 17.55 9.56 -5.41
CA TYR A 313 18.07 10.32 -4.28
C TYR A 313 18.25 11.81 -4.63
N SER A 314 18.73 12.14 -5.83
CA SER A 314 18.86 13.53 -6.26
C SER A 314 17.50 14.24 -6.36
N ILE A 315 16.45 13.55 -6.77
CA ILE A 315 15.08 14.10 -6.76
C ILE A 315 14.62 14.36 -5.32
N LEU A 316 14.79 13.38 -4.43
CA LEU A 316 14.44 13.53 -3.01
C LEU A 316 15.22 14.66 -2.33
N ASP A 317 16.51 14.77 -2.62
CA ASP A 317 17.36 15.82 -2.08
C ASP A 317 17.00 17.19 -2.67
N GLY A 318 16.59 17.25 -3.94
CA GLY A 318 16.01 18.43 -4.57
C GLY A 318 14.72 18.90 -3.89
N ILE A 319 13.80 17.96 -3.61
CA ILE A 319 12.55 18.23 -2.88
C ILE A 319 12.85 18.78 -1.48
N LYS A 320 13.77 18.15 -0.75
CA LYS A 320 14.16 18.54 0.61
C LYS A 320 14.88 19.88 0.67
N SER A 321 15.89 20.06 -0.19
CA SER A 321 16.69 21.29 -0.21
C SER A 321 15.84 22.51 -0.52
N ARG A 322 14.82 22.37 -1.37
CA ARG A 322 13.87 23.42 -1.70
C ARG A 322 12.66 23.48 -0.76
N LYS A 323 12.54 22.55 0.20
CA LYS A 323 11.39 22.42 1.12
C LYS A 323 10.04 22.35 0.40
N LEU A 324 10.00 21.71 -0.77
CA LEU A 324 8.79 21.67 -1.63
C LEU A 324 7.61 20.97 -0.96
N ASP A 325 7.89 20.06 -0.03
CA ASP A 325 6.91 19.44 0.87
C ASP A 325 6.17 20.48 1.73
N THR A 326 6.90 21.46 2.26
CA THR A 326 6.33 22.54 3.08
C THR A 326 5.52 23.52 2.23
N PHE A 327 6.00 23.85 1.03
CA PHE A 327 5.24 24.66 0.06
C PHE A 327 3.91 23.96 -0.27
N PHE A 328 3.96 22.68 -0.60
CA PHE A 328 2.78 21.88 -0.92
C PHE A 328 1.76 21.83 0.24
N GLU A 329 2.21 21.57 1.47
CA GLU A 329 1.32 21.54 2.64
C GLU A 329 0.64 22.89 2.88
N LEU A 330 1.34 24.01 2.63
CA LEU A 330 0.76 25.34 2.70
C LEU A 330 -0.23 25.61 1.57
N GLU A 331 0.10 25.26 0.32
CA GLU A 331 -0.83 25.36 -0.83
C GLU A 331 -2.15 24.64 -0.51
N GLU A 332 -2.07 23.44 0.06
CA GLU A 332 -3.22 22.63 0.44
C GLU A 332 -4.08 23.26 1.53
N LYS A 333 -3.45 23.79 2.58
CA LYS A 333 -4.16 24.50 3.67
C LYS A 333 -4.87 25.75 3.15
N ILE A 334 -4.23 26.48 2.23
CA ILE A 334 -4.79 27.67 1.57
C ILE A 334 -6.04 27.28 0.76
N MET A 335 -5.94 26.25 -0.09
CA MET A 335 -7.07 25.76 -0.90
C MET A 335 -8.25 25.25 -0.04
N CYS A 336 -7.96 24.80 1.19
CA CYS A 336 -8.97 24.39 2.16
C CYS A 336 -9.58 25.56 2.97
N LYS A 337 -9.20 26.82 2.69
CA LYS A 337 -9.62 28.03 3.43
C LYS A 337 -9.34 27.94 4.94
N ALA A 338 -8.23 27.30 5.33
CA ALA A 338 -7.87 27.23 6.75
C ALA A 338 -7.50 28.62 7.29
N GLN A 339 -7.92 28.92 8.52
CA GLN A 339 -7.66 30.20 9.18
C GLN A 339 -6.24 30.25 9.77
N GLY A 340 -5.68 31.45 9.92
CA GLY A 340 -4.39 31.66 10.60
C GLY A 340 -3.14 31.33 9.78
N LEU A 341 -3.26 31.27 8.46
CA LEU A 341 -2.15 30.92 7.57
C LEU A 341 -1.21 32.09 7.21
N GLU A 342 -1.57 33.32 7.56
CA GLU A 342 -0.78 34.52 7.22
C GLU A 342 0.64 34.46 7.78
N LYS A 343 0.79 34.00 9.02
CA LYS A 343 2.11 33.92 9.67
C LYS A 343 3.00 32.82 9.05
N PRO A 344 2.56 31.56 8.89
CA PRO A 344 3.31 30.53 8.17
C PRO A 344 3.64 30.91 6.71
N LEU A 345 2.71 31.57 6.01
CA LEU A 345 2.92 32.03 4.65
C LEU A 345 4.03 33.10 4.57
N MET A 346 3.97 34.11 5.43
CA MET A 346 4.97 35.16 5.46
C MET A 346 6.35 34.65 5.90
N GLU A 347 6.40 33.65 6.78
CA GLU A 347 7.64 32.99 7.20
C GLU A 347 8.31 32.26 6.03
N ILE A 348 7.57 31.45 5.25
CA ILE A 348 8.16 30.70 4.12
C ILE A 348 8.52 31.59 2.92
N LEU A 349 7.73 32.63 2.64
CA LEU A 349 8.04 33.58 1.56
C LEU A 349 9.30 34.40 1.88
N SER A 350 9.52 34.71 3.16
CA SER A 350 10.67 35.50 3.62
C SER A 350 11.94 34.66 3.83
N ASP A 351 11.85 33.33 3.93
CA ASP A 351 13.00 32.45 4.14
C ASP A 351 13.87 32.35 2.87
N PRO A 352 15.12 32.86 2.87
CA PRO A 352 15.99 32.80 1.68
C PRO A 352 16.47 31.37 1.35
N SER A 353 16.36 30.43 2.29
CA SER A 353 16.75 29.03 2.12
C SER A 353 15.62 28.12 1.62
N ALA A 354 14.38 28.63 1.52
CA ALA A 354 13.20 27.86 1.13
C ALA A 354 12.76 28.18 -0.30
N GLY A 355 12.74 27.18 -1.17
CA GLY A 355 12.21 27.26 -2.53
C GLY A 355 12.99 28.18 -3.47
N ALA A 356 12.69 28.05 -4.75
CA ALA A 356 13.09 29.03 -5.76
C ALA A 356 12.12 30.24 -5.74
N PRO A 357 12.50 31.40 -6.32
CA PRO A 357 11.60 32.53 -6.47
C PRO A 357 10.27 32.16 -7.14
N GLU A 358 10.30 31.21 -8.08
CA GLU A 358 9.12 30.68 -8.78
C GLU A 358 8.19 29.90 -7.84
N ASP A 359 8.73 29.12 -6.91
CA ASP A 359 7.93 28.36 -5.92
C ASP A 359 7.18 29.31 -4.99
N LYS A 360 7.86 30.36 -4.55
CA LYS A 360 7.29 31.43 -3.72
C LYS A 360 6.21 32.20 -4.44
N LEU A 361 6.47 32.59 -5.68
CA LEU A 361 5.51 33.29 -6.52
C LEU A 361 4.25 32.45 -6.74
N ARG A 362 4.42 31.15 -7.03
CA ARG A 362 3.31 30.21 -7.20
C ARG A 362 2.46 30.11 -5.93
N LEU A 363 3.09 29.87 -4.76
CA LEU A 363 2.38 29.80 -3.48
C LEU A 363 1.60 31.10 -3.19
N PHE A 364 2.21 32.25 -3.48
CA PHE A 364 1.58 33.56 -3.32
C PHE A 364 0.37 33.75 -4.25
N VAL A 365 0.48 33.35 -5.52
CA VAL A 365 -0.63 33.40 -6.48
C VAL A 365 -1.78 32.51 -6.01
N ILE A 366 -1.50 31.30 -5.53
CA ILE A 366 -2.51 30.38 -4.98
C ILE A 366 -3.19 31.03 -3.76
N PHE A 367 -2.43 31.64 -2.86
CA PHE A 367 -2.96 32.39 -1.72
C PHE A 367 -3.88 33.54 -2.15
N TYR A 368 -3.44 34.33 -3.12
CA TYR A 368 -4.18 35.48 -3.62
C TYR A 368 -5.50 35.06 -4.25
N ILE A 369 -5.50 34.04 -5.11
CA ILE A 369 -6.72 33.53 -5.76
C ILE A 369 -7.71 32.97 -4.72
N CYS A 370 -7.20 32.27 -3.70
CA CYS A 370 -8.06 31.66 -2.67
C CYS A 370 -8.56 32.67 -1.61
N SER A 371 -7.85 33.78 -1.42
CA SER A 371 -8.16 34.81 -0.41
C SER A 371 -8.98 35.93 -1.05
N GLN A 372 -10.30 35.83 -0.96
CA GLN A 372 -11.25 36.75 -1.61
C GLN A 372 -11.22 38.22 -1.08
N GLN A 373 -10.33 38.58 -0.14
CA GLN A 373 -10.24 39.94 0.44
C GLN A 373 -8.82 40.35 0.84
N ILE A 374 -7.93 40.61 -0.12
CA ILE A 374 -6.65 41.28 0.15
C ILE A 374 -6.71 42.69 -0.45
N SER A 375 -6.46 43.71 0.38
CA SER A 375 -6.33 45.10 -0.05
C SER A 375 -5.11 45.28 -0.97
N ASP A 376 -5.24 46.06 -2.05
CA ASP A 376 -4.15 46.38 -2.99
C ASP A 376 -2.87 46.90 -2.30
N ALA A 377 -3.01 47.52 -1.13
CA ALA A 377 -1.89 48.02 -0.34
C ALA A 377 -1.06 46.89 0.29
N ASP A 378 -1.71 45.83 0.79
CA ASP A 378 -1.05 44.68 1.42
C ASP A 378 -0.41 43.77 0.36
N LEU A 379 -1.04 43.71 -0.82
CA LEU A 379 -0.51 43.08 -2.04
C LEU A 379 0.81 43.73 -2.48
N LYS A 380 0.85 45.06 -2.60
CA LYS A 380 2.08 45.79 -2.96
C LYS A 380 3.19 45.62 -1.92
N ARG A 381 2.84 45.56 -0.63
CA ARG A 381 3.79 45.39 0.47
C ARG A 381 4.43 44.00 0.51
N SER A 382 3.65 42.96 0.21
CA SER A 382 4.14 41.58 0.14
C SER A 382 5.01 41.34 -1.09
N PHE A 383 4.65 41.89 -2.26
CA PHE A 383 5.51 41.91 -3.45
C PHE A 383 6.83 42.64 -3.21
N ALA A 384 6.81 43.81 -2.55
CA ALA A 384 8.02 44.58 -2.25
C ALA A 384 8.99 43.82 -1.33
N LYS A 385 8.47 43.04 -0.37
CA LYS A 385 9.29 42.19 0.52
C LYS A 385 9.89 40.97 -0.20
N MET A 386 9.16 40.37 -1.14
CA MET A 386 9.71 39.31 -2.00
C MET A 386 10.80 39.85 -2.93
N ALA A 387 10.63 41.06 -3.47
CA ALA A 387 11.61 41.70 -4.34
C ALA A 387 12.88 42.15 -3.59
N SER A 388 12.77 42.54 -2.31
CA SER A 388 13.93 43.00 -1.51
C SER A 388 14.72 41.87 -0.84
N GLY A 389 14.19 40.65 -0.77
CA GLY A 389 14.89 39.47 -0.23
C GLY A 389 16.05 38.93 -1.10
N GLY A 390 16.26 39.51 -2.29
CA GLY A 390 17.28 39.09 -3.25
C GLY A 390 18.62 39.84 -3.16
N SER A 391 18.85 40.70 -2.15
CA SER A 391 20.07 41.52 -2.11
C SER A 391 20.59 41.75 -0.69
N SER A 392 21.60 40.98 -0.27
CA SER A 392 22.72 41.43 0.59
C SER A 392 23.77 40.33 0.76
N LEU A 393 25.03 40.69 0.54
CA LEU A 393 26.23 39.87 0.40
C LEU A 393 27.10 39.92 1.69
N ASN A 394 27.69 38.76 2.03
CA ASN A 394 28.86 38.49 2.89
C ASN A 394 28.82 38.75 4.41
N GLN A 395 29.05 37.67 5.19
CA GLN A 395 30.32 37.47 5.91
C GLN A 395 30.50 35.98 6.32
N TYR A 396 31.61 35.38 5.91
CA TYR A 396 32.05 34.03 6.24
C TYR A 396 33.14 34.11 7.32
N GLU A 397 33.06 33.29 8.36
CA GLU A 397 34.15 32.79 9.25
C GLU A 397 33.46 31.87 10.28
N GLY A 398 33.83 30.63 10.61
CA GLY A 398 34.90 29.72 10.25
C GLY A 398 34.74 28.44 11.10
N ALA A 399 35.57 27.43 10.82
CA ALA A 399 35.97 26.31 11.68
C ALA A 399 35.02 25.09 11.89
N GLY A 400 35.34 24.00 11.18
CA GLY A 400 36.06 22.88 11.81
C GLY A 400 35.27 21.82 12.59
N THR A 401 35.21 20.62 12.01
CA THR A 401 35.27 19.31 12.71
C THR A 401 34.12 18.86 13.62
N LYS A 402 32.90 18.61 13.13
CA LYS A 402 31.89 17.73 13.83
C LYS A 402 30.90 16.99 12.91
N THR A 403 31.26 16.63 11.68
CA THR A 403 30.31 15.97 10.74
C THR A 403 30.12 14.47 10.98
N VAL A 404 31.10 13.78 11.58
CA VAL A 404 31.04 12.30 11.69
C VAL A 404 30.19 11.80 12.88
N SER A 405 29.99 12.60 13.95
CA SER A 405 29.14 12.16 15.08
C SER A 405 27.64 12.51 14.91
N MET A 406 27.29 13.40 13.97
CA MET A 406 25.89 13.67 13.62
C MET A 406 25.29 12.61 12.69
N PHE A 407 26.12 11.96 11.85
CA PHE A 407 25.65 10.93 10.91
C PHE A 407 25.20 9.62 11.59
N SER A 408 25.84 9.21 12.70
CA SER A 408 25.41 8.00 13.42
C SER A 408 24.07 8.15 14.15
N LYS A 409 23.71 9.37 14.56
CA LYS A 409 22.37 9.66 15.11
C LYS A 409 21.31 9.78 14.02
N LEU A 410 21.63 10.36 12.86
CA LEU A 410 20.71 10.58 11.74
C LEU A 410 20.28 9.27 11.04
N VAL A 411 21.19 8.30 10.93
CA VAL A 411 20.87 6.96 10.37
C VAL A 411 20.01 6.12 11.32
N SER A 412 20.11 6.35 12.63
CA SER A 412 19.27 5.64 13.62
C SER A 412 17.86 6.24 13.80
N GLN A 413 17.67 7.52 13.46
CA GLN A 413 16.37 8.23 13.55
C GLN A 413 15.68 8.46 12.18
N GLY A 414 16.34 8.17 11.06
CA GLY A 414 15.86 8.46 9.72
C GLY A 414 14.59 7.71 9.29
N SER A 415 14.27 6.56 9.89
CA SER A 415 13.07 5.79 9.52
C SER A 415 11.77 6.41 10.02
N ASN A 416 11.80 7.13 11.15
CA ASN A 416 10.59 7.73 11.72
C ASN A 416 10.28 9.12 11.14
N PHE A 417 11.29 9.84 10.65
CA PHE A 417 11.13 11.19 10.12
C PHE A 417 10.81 11.20 8.61
N VAL A 418 11.33 10.25 7.82
CA VAL A 418 10.97 10.08 6.40
C VAL A 418 9.48 9.75 6.26
N MET A 419 8.91 9.02 7.22
CA MET A 419 7.50 8.68 7.18
C MET A 419 6.60 9.89 7.46
N GLU A 420 7.08 10.95 8.12
CA GLU A 420 6.27 12.12 8.50
C GLU A 420 6.29 13.20 7.40
N GLY A 421 7.44 13.42 6.75
CA GLY A 421 7.54 14.31 5.57
C GLY A 421 6.91 13.73 4.30
N VAL A 422 6.97 12.40 4.10
CA VAL A 422 6.30 11.74 2.97
C VAL A 422 4.82 11.45 3.26
N LYS A 423 4.39 11.29 4.53
CA LYS A 423 2.96 11.21 4.89
C LYS A 423 2.18 12.49 4.58
N ASN A 424 2.86 13.64 4.49
CA ASN A 424 2.22 14.89 4.05
C ASN A 424 2.19 15.03 2.52
N LEU A 425 2.92 14.19 1.77
CA LEU A 425 2.79 14.00 0.32
C LEU A 425 1.81 12.86 -0.03
N VAL A 426 1.47 12.01 0.94
CA VAL A 426 0.36 11.07 0.84
C VAL A 426 -0.92 11.88 0.80
N ILE A 427 -1.62 11.77 -0.33
CA ILE A 427 -2.89 12.41 -0.66
C ILE A 427 -3.87 12.22 0.51
N LYS A 428 -3.97 13.22 1.38
CA LYS A 428 -5.09 13.34 2.30
C LYS A 428 -6.31 13.62 1.43
N ARG A 429 -7.50 13.22 1.89
CA ARG A 429 -8.74 13.34 1.09
C ARG A 429 -9.12 14.81 0.96
N HIS A 430 -8.56 15.49 -0.03
CA HIS A 430 -8.82 16.91 -0.23
C HIS A 430 -10.07 17.15 -1.05
N ASN A 431 -10.79 18.17 -0.61
CA ASN A 431 -11.95 18.75 -1.24
C ASN A 431 -11.45 19.78 -2.28
N LEU A 432 -10.70 19.29 -3.29
CA LEU A 432 -10.03 20.14 -4.27
C LEU A 432 -11.08 20.94 -5.08
N PRO A 433 -10.74 22.16 -5.55
CA PRO A 433 -11.69 23.00 -6.28
C PRO A 433 -12.34 22.28 -7.47
N VAL A 434 -11.56 21.59 -8.29
CA VAL A 434 -12.07 20.82 -9.44
C VAL A 434 -13.06 19.74 -9.01
N THR A 435 -12.78 19.01 -7.94
CA THR A 435 -13.64 17.94 -7.42
C THR A 435 -14.92 18.50 -6.81
N LYS A 436 -14.85 19.66 -6.15
CA LYS A 436 -16.03 20.38 -5.65
C LYS A 436 -16.93 20.87 -6.77
N VAL A 437 -16.36 21.42 -7.84
CA VAL A 437 -17.10 21.86 -9.02
C VAL A 437 -17.82 20.67 -9.66
N VAL A 438 -17.12 19.56 -9.85
CA VAL A 438 -17.72 18.32 -10.37
C VAL A 438 -18.83 17.80 -9.44
N ASP A 439 -18.63 17.78 -8.13
CA ASP A 439 -19.65 17.35 -7.15
C ASP A 439 -20.90 18.24 -7.17
N ASN A 440 -20.71 19.56 -7.21
CA ASN A 440 -21.80 20.54 -7.28
C ASN A 440 -22.59 20.42 -8.59
N LEU A 441 -21.91 20.21 -9.72
CA LEU A 441 -22.53 19.95 -11.03
C LEU A 441 -23.31 18.64 -11.06
N MET A 442 -22.74 17.57 -10.49
CA MET A 442 -23.38 16.25 -10.43
C MET A 442 -24.63 16.24 -9.55
N GLU A 443 -24.59 16.91 -8.40
CA GLU A 443 -25.71 16.96 -7.43
C GLU A 443 -26.70 18.11 -7.67
N PHE A 444 -26.42 18.99 -8.63
CA PHE A 444 -27.22 20.17 -8.93
C PHE A 444 -27.42 21.07 -7.69
N LYS A 445 -26.34 21.31 -6.95
CA LYS A 445 -26.36 22.21 -5.79
C LYS A 445 -26.54 23.65 -6.25
N ASN A 446 -27.59 24.32 -5.77
CA ASN A 446 -27.81 25.74 -6.02
C ASN A 446 -26.76 26.56 -5.27
N CYS A 447 -25.62 26.83 -5.91
CA CYS A 447 -24.54 27.66 -5.41
C CYS A 447 -24.28 28.81 -6.39
N PRO A 448 -23.97 30.03 -5.93
CA PRO A 448 -23.74 31.19 -6.81
C PRO A 448 -22.58 30.97 -7.80
N GLU A 449 -21.57 30.18 -7.42
CA GLU A 449 -20.45 29.79 -8.28
C GLU A 449 -20.88 28.97 -9.51
N MET A 450 -22.06 28.34 -9.48
CA MET A 450 -22.58 27.51 -10.58
C MET A 450 -23.22 28.35 -11.69
N GLU A 451 -23.62 29.59 -11.42
CA GLU A 451 -24.24 30.48 -12.40
C GLU A 451 -23.24 30.97 -13.46
N GLU A 452 -21.94 30.90 -13.16
CA GLU A 452 -20.85 31.27 -14.07
C GLU A 452 -20.53 30.18 -15.11
N TYR A 453 -20.99 28.94 -14.90
CA TYR A 453 -20.69 27.83 -15.82
C TYR A 453 -21.68 27.76 -16.98
N HIS A 454 -21.15 27.67 -18.20
CA HIS A 454 -21.97 27.49 -19.39
C HIS A 454 -22.51 26.06 -19.49
N TYR A 455 -23.83 25.95 -19.66
CA TYR A 455 -24.50 24.69 -19.95
C TYR A 455 -24.80 24.59 -21.46
N LEU A 456 -24.32 23.52 -22.09
CA LEU A 456 -24.51 23.26 -23.52
C LEU A 456 -25.26 21.93 -23.69
N ASP A 457 -26.44 21.99 -24.29
CA ASP A 457 -27.23 20.79 -24.64
C ASP A 457 -27.17 20.56 -26.15
N PRO A 458 -26.53 19.48 -26.63
CA PRO A 458 -26.44 19.19 -28.07
C PRO A 458 -27.81 19.03 -28.76
N LYS A 459 -28.89 18.77 -27.99
CA LYS A 459 -30.25 18.62 -28.52
C LYS A 459 -30.99 19.94 -28.63
N GLN A 460 -30.48 21.01 -28.01
CA GLN A 460 -31.09 22.34 -28.05
C GLN A 460 -30.21 23.27 -28.89
N LEU A 461 -30.70 23.63 -30.07
CA LEU A 461 -30.00 24.51 -31.02
C LEU A 461 -29.91 25.98 -30.57
N LYS A 462 -30.48 26.34 -29.41
CA LYS A 462 -30.44 27.69 -28.84
C LYS A 462 -29.84 27.66 -27.44
N LEU A 463 -28.90 28.57 -27.18
CA LEU A 463 -28.41 28.89 -25.84
C LEU A 463 -29.60 29.41 -25.02
N THR A 464 -30.18 28.54 -24.20
CA THR A 464 -31.29 28.90 -23.31
C THR A 464 -30.84 28.72 -21.88
N GLU A 465 -31.40 29.50 -20.95
CA GLU A 465 -31.06 29.46 -19.53
C GLU A 465 -31.10 28.05 -18.93
N ILE A 466 -30.21 27.80 -17.97
CA ILE A 466 -30.07 26.52 -17.27
C ILE A 466 -31.43 26.13 -16.66
N PRO A 467 -32.01 24.96 -17.01
CA PRO A 467 -33.28 24.53 -16.43
C PRO A 467 -33.15 24.32 -14.92
N ARG A 468 -33.85 25.14 -14.13
CA ARG A 468 -33.72 25.25 -12.66
C ARG A 468 -34.15 24.03 -11.84
N ASN A 469 -34.63 22.96 -12.48
CA ASN A 469 -35.14 21.79 -11.75
C ASN A 469 -34.84 20.51 -12.54
N ARG A 470 -33.72 19.85 -12.21
CA ARG A 470 -33.31 18.57 -12.80
C ARG A 470 -32.91 17.59 -11.70
N SER A 471 -33.08 16.30 -11.99
CA SER A 471 -32.53 15.21 -11.19
C SER A 471 -31.00 15.23 -11.27
N PRO A 472 -30.29 14.86 -10.18
CA PRO A 472 -28.83 14.78 -10.17
C PRO A 472 -28.31 13.82 -11.25
N PHE A 473 -27.16 14.15 -11.84
CA PHE A 473 -26.50 13.31 -12.84
C PHE A 473 -25.93 12.04 -12.20
N GLN A 474 -25.96 10.94 -12.95
CA GLN A 474 -25.44 9.64 -12.50
C GLN A 474 -24.06 9.33 -13.07
N GLU A 475 -23.74 9.87 -14.24
CA GLU A 475 -22.49 9.67 -14.96
C GLU A 475 -21.99 11.01 -15.50
N ALA A 476 -20.66 11.18 -15.52
CA ALA A 476 -20.00 12.30 -16.15
C ALA A 476 -18.65 11.86 -16.71
N ILE A 477 -18.27 12.48 -17.83
CA ILE A 477 -16.90 12.43 -18.35
C ILE A 477 -16.29 13.80 -18.07
N VAL A 478 -15.20 13.82 -17.32
CA VAL A 478 -14.50 15.06 -16.94
C VAL A 478 -13.18 15.10 -17.69
N PHE A 479 -12.95 16.19 -18.41
CA PHE A 479 -11.69 16.47 -19.08
C PHE A 479 -11.24 17.88 -18.72
N VAL A 480 -9.96 18.03 -18.37
CA VAL A 480 -9.34 19.31 -18.05
C VAL A 480 -8.54 19.76 -19.27
N VAL A 481 -8.88 20.92 -19.83
CA VAL A 481 -8.16 21.50 -20.96
C VAL A 481 -7.20 22.56 -20.43
N GLY A 482 -5.89 22.30 -20.49
CA GLY A 482 -4.84 23.19 -19.98
C GLY A 482 -4.03 22.57 -18.85
N GLY A 483 -3.61 23.38 -17.88
CA GLY A 483 -2.66 23.03 -16.81
C GLY A 483 -3.26 22.25 -15.64
N GLY A 484 -3.82 21.06 -15.90
CA GLY A 484 -4.24 20.14 -14.83
C GLY A 484 -3.06 19.44 -14.17
N ASN A 485 -3.12 19.21 -12.86
CA ASN A 485 -2.09 18.50 -12.09
C ASN A 485 -2.46 17.03 -11.85
N TYR A 486 -1.48 16.13 -11.72
CA TYR A 486 -1.66 14.71 -11.38
C TYR A 486 -2.48 14.52 -10.09
N ILE A 487 -2.32 15.43 -9.13
CA ILE A 487 -3.07 15.42 -7.87
C ILE A 487 -4.57 15.64 -8.12
N GLU A 488 -4.92 16.56 -9.02
CA GLU A 488 -6.32 16.83 -9.39
C GLU A 488 -6.94 15.64 -10.12
N TYR A 489 -6.17 15.02 -11.02
CA TYR A 489 -6.55 13.78 -11.68
C TYR A 489 -6.81 12.66 -10.66
N GLN A 490 -5.86 12.39 -9.76
CA GLN A 490 -5.98 11.31 -8.78
C GLN A 490 -7.15 11.55 -7.82
N ASN A 491 -7.39 12.80 -7.41
CA ASN A 491 -8.50 13.15 -6.54
C ASN A 491 -9.87 12.95 -7.23
N LEU A 492 -10.00 13.30 -8.51
CA LEU A 492 -11.21 13.02 -9.31
C LEU A 492 -11.43 11.51 -9.51
N VAL A 493 -10.37 10.75 -9.74
CA VAL A 493 -10.42 9.28 -9.84
C VAL A 493 -10.89 8.66 -8.53
N ASP A 494 -10.45 9.19 -7.39
CA ASP A 494 -10.88 8.71 -6.07
C ASP A 494 -12.30 9.14 -5.72
N TYR A 495 -12.72 10.36 -6.11
CA TYR A 495 -14.12 10.81 -6.02
C TYR A 495 -15.07 9.89 -6.80
N ALA A 496 -14.71 9.51 -8.04
CA ALA A 496 -15.49 8.59 -8.85
C ALA A 496 -15.67 7.22 -8.17
N LYS A 497 -14.63 6.70 -7.50
CA LYS A 497 -14.72 5.43 -6.73
C LYS A 497 -15.67 5.54 -5.53
N ILE A 498 -15.85 6.72 -4.94
CA ILE A 498 -16.76 6.93 -3.80
C ILE A 498 -18.22 6.99 -4.28
N GLY A 499 -18.50 7.74 -5.36
CA GLY A 499 -19.84 7.79 -5.96
C GLY A 499 -20.36 6.40 -6.39
N MET A 500 -19.48 5.55 -6.92
CA MET A 500 -19.80 4.16 -7.27
C MET A 500 -20.18 3.29 -6.05
N ASN A 501 -19.58 3.53 -4.88
CA ASN A 501 -19.89 2.77 -3.66
C ASN A 501 -21.23 3.16 -3.01
N LEU A 502 -21.74 4.37 -3.28
CA LEU A 502 -23.03 4.84 -2.76
C LEU A 502 -24.21 4.56 -3.69
N ARG A 503 -23.98 4.47 -5.01
CA ARG A 503 -25.07 4.37 -6.01
C ARG A 503 -25.06 3.12 -6.89
N GLY A 504 -24.11 2.21 -6.68
CA GLY A 504 -24.09 0.86 -7.22
C GLY A 504 -24.63 0.69 -8.63
N TYR A 505 -23.81 0.91 -9.67
CA TYR A 505 -23.75 0.11 -10.91
C TYR A 505 -22.59 0.58 -11.83
N LYS A 506 -22.44 -0.13 -12.96
CA LYS A 506 -21.21 -0.59 -13.66
C LYS A 506 -20.41 0.48 -14.44
N LYS A 507 -19.09 0.27 -14.44
CA LYS A 507 -18.11 0.86 -15.37
C LYS A 507 -18.38 0.40 -16.81
N PHE A 508 -18.34 1.33 -17.78
CA PHE A 508 -17.94 1.03 -19.16
C PHE A 508 -16.97 2.10 -19.67
N ALA A 509 -15.90 1.59 -20.30
CA ALA A 509 -14.82 2.21 -21.07
C ALA A 509 -14.11 3.41 -20.43
#